data_AF-A0A9X3N5J0-F1
#
_entry.id   AF-A0A9X3N5J0-F1
#
_cell.length_a   1.000
_cell.length_b   1.000
_cell.length_c   1.000
_cell.angle_alpha   90.00
_cell.angle_beta   90.00
_cell.angle_gamma   90.00
#
_symmetry.space_group_name_H-M   'P 1'
#
loop_
_entity.id
_entity.type
_entity.pdbx_description
1 polymer ?
#
loop_
_entity_poly.entity_id
_entity_poly.type
_entity_poly.pdbx_seq_one_letter_code
_entity_poly.pdbx_strand_id
1 'polypeptide(L)'
;MTFLDLCLFAQRVEEFRCTNCDDGSPGPLEWIGAGAGVIGGIAAVLALVLTRSSAHQAKQASASANRTAAAAERTAQAAEEEAELSREQVASWRVERSKKPQIETSVRVLSVSQPAPDAPPTEFLLRLSFRNVGDRAASRVLANAAVPKGAGLRLRPHEAFVFHSSVSEEVADLGNGSETISYWNGILHDVDVVGAYEVDVMLITQPTLDAEMPLELSVSWDGVSDYSSWVVHASSGGSVTVTRAA
;
A
#
# COMPACT_ATOMS: atom_id res chain seq x y z
N MET A 1 9.83 21.72 -55.33
CA MET A 1 10.16 22.82 -56.26
C MET A 1 9.80 24.10 -55.55
N THR A 2 10.82 24.84 -55.08
CA THR A 2 10.61 26.01 -54.20
C THR A 2 10.62 27.31 -55.03
N PHE A 3 10.10 28.41 -54.48
CA PHE A 3 10.04 29.72 -55.15
C PHE A 3 11.44 30.23 -55.58
N LEU A 4 12.49 29.78 -54.89
CA LEU A 4 13.89 30.03 -55.22
C LEU A 4 14.33 29.39 -56.55
N ASP A 5 13.80 28.21 -56.89
CA ASP A 5 14.09 27.55 -58.17
C ASP A 5 13.51 28.34 -59.36
N LEU A 6 12.41 29.06 -59.15
CA LEU A 6 11.73 29.84 -60.18
C LEU A 6 12.49 31.15 -60.50
N CYS A 7 13.08 31.80 -59.48
CA CYS A 7 13.88 33.01 -59.65
C CYS A 7 15.21 32.73 -60.37
N LEU A 8 15.86 31.60 -60.06
CA LEU A 8 17.08 31.16 -60.76
C LEU A 8 16.84 30.83 -62.23
N PHE A 9 15.64 30.34 -62.58
CA PHE A 9 15.28 30.09 -63.98
C PHE A 9 15.09 31.40 -64.76
N ALA A 10 14.55 32.45 -64.12
CA ALA A 10 14.33 33.75 -64.75
C ALA A 10 15.65 34.49 -65.08
N GLN A 11 16.66 34.43 -64.21
CA GLN A 11 17.97 35.04 -64.48
C GLN A 11 18.70 34.37 -65.65
N ARG A 12 18.48 33.08 -65.90
CA ARG A 12 19.17 32.34 -66.96
C ARG A 12 18.66 32.63 -68.38
N VAL A 13 17.49 33.27 -68.50
CA VAL A 13 16.87 33.60 -69.80
C VAL A 13 17.39 34.95 -70.34
N GLU A 14 17.87 35.86 -69.48
CA GLU A 14 18.42 37.15 -69.92
C GLU A 14 19.80 37.04 -70.59
N GLU A 15 20.62 36.04 -70.22
CA GLU A 15 21.97 35.87 -70.80
C GLU A 15 21.98 35.36 -72.26
N PHE A 16 20.86 34.86 -72.79
CA PHE A 16 20.82 34.27 -74.14
C PHE A 16 20.52 35.28 -75.28
N ARG A 17 20.42 36.58 -74.99
CA ARG A 17 19.99 37.60 -75.97
C ARG A 17 21.05 38.57 -76.50
N CYS A 18 22.33 38.37 -76.19
CA CYS A 18 23.40 39.27 -76.66
C CYS A 18 24.49 38.59 -77.50
N THR A 19 24.14 37.70 -78.44
CA THR A 19 25.16 37.07 -79.31
C THR A 19 24.88 37.04 -80.81
N ASN A 20 23.81 37.64 -81.33
CA ASN A 20 23.69 37.85 -82.79
C ASN A 20 22.79 39.05 -83.09
N CYS A 21 23.41 40.21 -83.25
CA CYS A 21 22.82 41.34 -83.97
C CYS A 21 23.77 41.67 -85.12
N ASP A 22 23.60 40.97 -86.24
CA ASP A 22 23.96 41.50 -87.54
C ASP A 22 22.88 41.10 -88.56
N ASP A 23 22.71 42.01 -89.52
CA ASP A 23 21.86 41.97 -90.71
C ASP A 23 20.37 42.29 -90.58
N GLY A 24 20.05 43.49 -91.08
CA GLY A 24 18.73 44.06 -91.20
C GLY A 24 17.79 43.24 -92.07
N SER A 25 16.69 42.79 -91.46
CA SER A 25 15.42 42.56 -92.12
C SER A 25 14.28 42.72 -91.09
N PRO A 26 13.16 43.39 -91.43
CA PRO A 26 12.05 43.59 -90.50
C PRO A 26 11.22 42.30 -90.41
N GLY A 27 11.52 41.46 -89.41
CA GLY A 27 10.74 40.28 -89.04
C GLY A 27 9.70 40.54 -87.94
N PRO A 28 8.73 39.64 -87.73
CA PRO A 28 7.50 39.87 -86.94
C PRO A 28 7.73 39.77 -85.42
N LEU A 29 8.69 40.52 -84.88
CA LEU A 29 9.10 40.47 -83.47
C LEU A 29 8.32 41.43 -82.55
N GLU A 30 7.54 42.37 -83.12
CA GLU A 30 6.81 43.38 -82.33
C GLU A 30 5.60 42.80 -81.55
N TRP A 31 5.05 41.65 -81.95
CA TRP A 31 3.89 41.04 -81.28
C TRP A 31 4.25 40.24 -80.01
N ILE A 32 5.52 39.83 -79.86
CA ILE A 32 5.96 38.98 -78.73
C ILE A 32 6.19 39.84 -77.46
N GLY A 33 6.56 41.12 -77.61
CA GLY A 33 6.77 42.04 -76.49
C GLY A 33 5.48 42.40 -75.73
N ALA A 34 4.37 42.60 -76.45
CA ALA A 34 3.08 42.92 -75.83
C ALA A 34 2.47 41.72 -75.08
N GLY A 35 2.69 40.48 -75.56
CA GLY A 35 2.23 39.27 -74.88
C GLY A 35 2.96 38.98 -73.56
N ALA A 36 4.27 39.28 -73.49
CA ALA A 36 5.07 39.09 -72.28
C ALA A 36 4.62 40.00 -71.11
N GLY A 37 4.19 41.24 -71.41
CA GLY A 37 3.70 42.18 -70.39
C GLY A 37 2.38 41.75 -69.74
N VAL A 38 1.45 41.16 -70.51
CA VAL A 38 0.17 40.66 -69.99
C VAL A 38 0.37 39.42 -69.12
N ILE A 39 1.26 38.51 -69.53
CA ILE A 39 1.59 37.31 -68.74
C ILE A 39 2.30 37.71 -67.44
N GLY A 40 3.21 38.69 -67.48
CA GLY A 40 3.86 39.24 -66.28
C GLY A 40 2.87 39.90 -65.32
N GLY A 41 1.89 40.66 -65.84
CA GLY A 41 0.83 41.28 -65.03
C GLY A 41 -0.08 40.25 -64.35
N ILE A 42 -0.46 39.19 -65.06
CA ILE A 42 -1.28 38.10 -64.51
C ILE A 42 -0.50 37.33 -63.42
N ALA A 43 0.79 37.07 -63.64
CA ALA A 43 1.66 36.43 -62.64
C ALA A 43 1.80 37.27 -61.37
N ALA A 44 1.94 38.60 -61.50
CA ALA A 44 2.02 39.51 -60.35
C ALA A 44 0.71 39.56 -59.55
N VAL A 45 -0.45 39.56 -60.22
CA VAL A 45 -1.76 39.53 -59.56
C VAL A 45 -1.99 38.18 -58.84
N LEU A 46 -1.62 37.06 -59.47
CA LEU A 46 -1.68 35.74 -58.85
C LEU A 46 -0.75 35.63 -57.62
N ALA A 47 0.47 36.15 -57.70
CA ALA A 47 1.38 36.19 -56.57
C ALA A 47 0.80 37.01 -55.41
N LEU A 48 0.15 38.15 -55.69
CA LEU A 48 -0.46 38.99 -54.66
C LEU A 48 -1.64 38.29 -53.96
N VAL A 49 -2.48 37.57 -54.73
CA VAL A 49 -3.61 36.80 -54.20
C VAL A 49 -3.13 35.63 -53.36
N LEU A 50 -2.11 34.88 -53.83
CA LEU A 50 -1.51 33.79 -53.08
C LEU A 50 -0.88 34.30 -51.77
N THR A 51 -0.21 35.44 -51.80
CA THR A 51 0.41 36.06 -50.60
C THR A 51 -0.65 36.54 -49.59
N ARG A 52 -1.78 37.09 -50.05
CA ARG A 52 -2.91 37.42 -49.14
C ARG A 52 -3.56 36.17 -48.55
N SER A 53 -3.70 35.11 -49.34
CA SER A 53 -4.29 33.85 -48.87
C SER A 53 -3.38 33.13 -47.86
N SER A 54 -2.07 33.15 -48.06
CA SER A 54 -1.09 32.57 -47.13
C SER A 54 -0.98 33.37 -45.84
N ALA A 55 -1.11 34.70 -45.88
CA ALA A 55 -1.20 35.53 -44.67
C ALA A 55 -2.48 35.25 -43.86
N HIS A 56 -3.60 34.94 -44.51
CA HIS A 56 -4.82 34.51 -43.83
C HIS A 56 -4.70 33.10 -43.23
N GLN A 57 -4.08 32.17 -43.95
CA GLN A 57 -3.82 30.82 -43.46
C GLN A 57 -2.80 30.80 -42.30
N ALA A 58 -1.77 31.66 -42.32
CA ALA A 58 -0.82 31.80 -41.22
C ALA A 58 -1.48 32.32 -39.93
N LYS A 59 -2.44 33.26 -40.04
CA LYS A 59 -3.23 33.75 -38.90
C LYS A 59 -4.20 32.69 -38.35
N GLN A 60 -4.74 31.83 -39.21
CA GLN A 60 -5.59 30.71 -38.77
C GLN A 60 -4.76 29.60 -38.12
N ALA A 61 -3.56 29.32 -38.64
CA ALA A 61 -2.62 28.36 -38.07
C ALA A 61 -2.08 28.81 -36.68
N SER A 62 -1.82 30.10 -36.48
CA SER A 62 -1.43 30.63 -35.16
C SER A 62 -2.60 30.61 -34.18
N ALA A 63 -3.82 30.91 -34.64
CA ALA A 63 -5.02 30.80 -33.80
C ALA A 63 -5.32 29.34 -33.39
N SER A 64 -5.07 28.35 -34.26
CA SER A 64 -5.19 26.93 -33.89
C SER A 64 -4.06 26.48 -32.97
N ALA A 65 -2.82 26.94 -33.19
CA ALA A 65 -1.67 26.63 -32.32
C ALA A 65 -1.85 27.16 -30.89
N ASN A 66 -2.43 28.35 -30.74
CA ASN A 66 -2.75 28.90 -29.41
C ASN A 66 -3.85 28.11 -28.69
N ARG A 67 -4.82 27.54 -29.43
CA ARG A 67 -5.86 26.69 -28.84
C ARG A 67 -5.33 25.33 -28.40
N THR A 68 -4.41 24.73 -29.16
CA THR A 68 -3.75 23.48 -28.76
C THR A 68 -2.78 23.69 -27.61
N ALA A 69 -2.06 24.83 -27.54
CA ALA A 69 -1.23 25.18 -26.38
C ALA A 69 -2.07 25.31 -25.11
N ALA A 70 -3.20 26.04 -25.16
CA ALA A 70 -4.10 26.18 -24.01
C ALA A 70 -4.81 24.87 -23.60
N ALA A 71 -5.01 23.93 -24.55
CA ALA A 71 -5.52 22.60 -24.24
C ALA A 71 -4.43 21.68 -23.65
N ALA A 72 -3.20 21.78 -24.14
CA ALA A 72 -2.05 21.08 -23.60
C ALA A 72 -1.73 21.53 -22.16
N GLU A 73 -1.79 22.84 -21.87
CA GLU A 73 -1.60 23.38 -20.52
C GLU A 73 -2.66 22.86 -19.53
N ARG A 74 -3.94 22.82 -19.93
CA ARG A 74 -5.00 22.24 -19.08
C ARG A 74 -4.81 20.75 -18.85
N THR A 75 -4.30 20.03 -19.83
CA THR A 75 -4.03 18.59 -19.72
C THR A 75 -2.79 18.34 -18.84
N ALA A 76 -1.79 19.21 -18.92
CA ALA A 76 -0.61 19.17 -18.05
C ALA A 76 -0.99 19.48 -16.59
N GLN A 77 -1.82 20.49 -16.34
CA GLN A 77 -2.32 20.81 -15.00
C GLN A 77 -3.16 19.68 -14.40
N ALA A 78 -4.05 19.06 -15.20
CA ALA A 78 -4.82 17.90 -14.75
C ALA A 78 -3.93 16.68 -14.45
N ALA A 79 -2.89 16.44 -15.28
CA ALA A 79 -1.93 15.37 -15.04
C ALA A 79 -1.05 15.62 -13.80
N GLU A 80 -0.72 16.89 -13.50
CA GLU A 80 -0.01 17.28 -12.28
C GLU A 80 -0.87 17.05 -11.04
N GLU A 81 -2.16 17.41 -11.09
CA GLU A 81 -3.12 17.18 -10.00
C GLU A 81 -3.35 15.68 -9.75
N GLU A 82 -3.52 14.87 -10.80
CA GLU A 82 -3.58 13.41 -10.67
C GLU A 82 -2.29 12.80 -10.12
N ALA A 83 -1.12 13.32 -10.55
CA ALA A 83 0.16 12.87 -10.03
C ALA A 83 0.32 13.19 -8.54
N GLU A 84 -0.16 14.35 -8.08
CA GLU A 84 -0.14 14.74 -6.67
C GLU A 84 -1.06 13.85 -5.83
N LEU A 85 -2.30 13.62 -6.26
CA LEU A 85 -3.23 12.67 -5.62
C LEU A 85 -2.64 11.26 -5.54
N SER A 86 -1.95 10.81 -6.59
CA SER A 86 -1.31 9.49 -6.59
C SER A 86 -0.17 9.40 -5.56
N ARG A 87 0.61 10.47 -5.38
CA ARG A 87 1.68 10.53 -4.38
C ARG A 87 1.12 10.53 -2.97
N GLU A 88 0.04 11.27 -2.74
CA GLU A 88 -0.67 11.27 -1.46
C GLU A 88 -1.24 9.89 -1.11
N GLN A 89 -1.86 9.20 -2.07
CA GLN A 89 -2.33 7.83 -1.88
C GLN A 89 -1.19 6.85 -1.60
N VAL A 90 -0.08 6.96 -2.33
CA VAL A 90 1.09 6.11 -2.06
C VAL A 90 1.69 6.40 -0.69
N ALA A 91 1.71 7.68 -0.27
CA ALA A 91 2.17 8.06 1.05
C ALA A 91 1.24 7.51 2.14
N SER A 92 -0.08 7.60 1.98
CA SER A 92 -1.04 7.05 2.94
C SER A 92 -0.95 5.53 3.02
N TRP A 93 -0.79 4.82 1.90
CA TRP A 93 -0.57 3.38 1.88
C TRP A 93 0.75 2.96 2.54
N ARG A 94 1.82 3.75 2.39
CA ARG A 94 3.08 3.47 3.10
C ARG A 94 2.91 3.62 4.61
N VAL A 95 2.20 4.66 5.05
CA VAL A 95 1.89 4.86 6.47
C VAL A 95 1.02 3.71 6.99
N GLU A 96 -0.03 3.33 6.28
CA GLU A 96 -0.87 2.19 6.68
C GLU A 96 -0.12 0.86 6.70
N ARG A 97 0.78 0.61 5.74
CA ARG A 97 1.63 -0.59 5.75
C ARG A 97 2.67 -0.60 6.87
N SER A 98 3.03 0.57 7.38
CA SER A 98 3.95 0.67 8.52
C SER A 98 3.28 0.35 9.86
N LYS A 99 1.94 0.49 9.94
CA LYS A 99 1.16 0.09 11.12
C LYS A 99 1.20 -1.42 11.27
N LYS A 100 1.48 -1.88 12.49
CA LYS A 100 1.56 -3.29 12.84
C LYS A 100 0.63 -3.61 14.02
N PRO A 101 -0.08 -4.74 13.99
CA PRO A 101 -0.68 -5.28 15.21
C PRO A 101 0.41 -5.64 16.21
N GLN A 102 0.17 -5.36 17.48
CA GLN A 102 1.04 -5.76 18.58
C GLN A 102 0.17 -6.23 19.73
N ILE A 103 0.25 -7.52 20.07
CA ILE A 103 -0.56 -8.09 21.14
C ILE A 103 0.27 -8.15 22.41
N GLU A 104 -0.20 -7.46 23.45
CA GLU A 104 0.31 -7.59 24.81
C GLU A 104 -0.51 -8.65 25.55
N THR A 105 0.18 -9.56 26.22
CA THR A 105 -0.41 -10.60 27.07
C THR A 105 -0.26 -10.23 28.53
N SER A 106 -1.29 -10.52 29.33
CA SER A 106 -1.21 -10.43 30.79
C SER A 106 -2.00 -11.54 31.45
N VAL A 107 -1.54 -11.96 32.63
CA VAL A 107 -2.19 -12.99 33.44
C VAL A 107 -2.52 -12.42 34.79
N ARG A 108 -3.77 -12.60 35.22
CA ARG A 108 -4.25 -12.17 36.53
C ARG A 108 -4.95 -13.30 37.26
N VAL A 109 -4.69 -13.45 38.55
CA VAL A 109 -5.47 -14.36 39.41
C VAL A 109 -6.75 -13.66 39.82
N LEU A 110 -7.90 -14.32 39.58
CA LEU A 110 -9.21 -13.84 40.00
C LEU A 110 -9.65 -14.46 41.33
N SER A 111 -9.42 -15.76 41.49
CA SER A 111 -9.76 -16.48 42.72
C SER A 111 -8.89 -17.70 42.91
N VAL A 112 -8.78 -18.13 44.15
CA VAL A 112 -8.01 -19.31 44.56
C VAL A 112 -8.97 -20.20 45.34
N SER A 113 -9.07 -21.47 44.95
CA SER A 113 -9.88 -22.47 45.62
C SER A 113 -8.98 -23.29 46.54
N GLN A 114 -9.30 -23.30 47.83
CA GLN A 114 -8.62 -24.09 48.84
C GLN A 114 -9.62 -25.06 49.49
N PRO A 115 -9.30 -26.37 49.55
CA PRO A 115 -10.20 -27.35 50.16
C PRO A 115 -10.29 -27.22 51.69
N ALA A 116 -9.25 -26.69 52.35
CA ALA A 116 -9.23 -26.37 53.77
C ALA A 116 -8.27 -25.19 54.05
N PRO A 117 -8.42 -24.45 55.16
CA PRO A 117 -7.59 -23.26 55.48
C PRO A 117 -6.08 -23.51 55.55
N ASP A 118 -5.68 -24.74 55.90
CA ASP A 118 -4.27 -25.15 56.03
C ASP A 118 -3.81 -26.07 54.88
N ALA A 119 -4.67 -26.30 53.88
CA ALA A 119 -4.34 -27.14 52.72
C ALA A 119 -3.79 -26.28 51.57
N PRO A 120 -2.82 -26.79 50.80
CA PRO A 120 -2.33 -26.09 49.62
C PRO A 120 -3.47 -25.87 48.62
N PRO A 121 -3.51 -24.71 47.92
CA PRO A 121 -4.50 -24.43 46.89
C PRO A 121 -4.37 -25.42 45.72
N THR A 122 -5.51 -25.88 45.22
CA THR A 122 -5.60 -26.89 44.15
C THR A 122 -6.23 -26.37 42.87
N GLU A 123 -6.96 -25.25 42.94
CA GLU A 123 -7.55 -24.63 41.75
C GLU A 123 -7.35 -23.12 41.78
N PHE A 124 -6.94 -22.55 40.64
CA PHE A 124 -6.71 -21.13 40.46
C PHE A 124 -7.51 -20.66 39.26
N LEU A 125 -8.40 -19.71 39.48
CA LEU A 125 -9.07 -19.05 38.38
C LEU A 125 -8.17 -17.93 37.88
N LEU A 126 -7.65 -18.11 36.67
CA LEU A 126 -6.80 -17.15 35.98
C LEU A 126 -7.61 -16.44 34.91
N ARG A 127 -7.32 -15.16 34.72
CA ARG A 127 -7.76 -14.37 33.58
C ARG A 127 -6.57 -14.10 32.69
N LEU A 128 -6.63 -14.65 31.49
CA LEU A 128 -5.68 -14.39 30.41
C LEU A 128 -6.23 -13.21 29.61
N SER A 129 -5.47 -12.13 29.51
CA SER A 129 -5.89 -10.94 28.76
C SER A 129 -4.96 -10.70 27.59
N PHE A 130 -5.56 -10.48 26.41
CA PHE A 130 -4.89 -10.20 25.14
C PHE A 130 -5.32 -8.82 24.70
N ARG A 131 -4.38 -7.86 24.72
CA ARG A 131 -4.66 -6.47 24.36
C ARG A 131 -3.88 -6.10 23.12
N ASN A 132 -4.55 -5.61 22.09
CA ASN A 132 -3.84 -5.03 20.96
C ASN A 132 -3.39 -3.60 21.35
N VAL A 133 -2.09 -3.41 21.44
CA VAL A 133 -1.45 -2.11 21.69
C VAL A 133 -0.84 -1.52 20.40
N GLY A 134 -1.00 -2.22 19.28
CA GLY A 134 -0.55 -1.76 17.97
C GLY A 134 -1.56 -0.87 17.26
N ASP A 135 -1.14 -0.27 16.14
CA ASP A 135 -1.95 0.71 15.40
C ASP A 135 -2.88 0.07 14.35
N ARG A 136 -3.01 -1.27 14.38
CA ARG A 136 -3.81 -2.05 13.42
C ARG A 136 -4.45 -3.24 14.12
N ALA A 137 -5.69 -3.55 13.75
CA ALA A 137 -6.38 -4.75 14.21
C ALA A 137 -5.60 -6.01 13.81
N ALA A 138 -5.56 -7.00 14.70
CA ALA A 138 -4.94 -8.30 14.41
C ALA A 138 -6.03 -9.27 13.97
N SER A 139 -5.86 -9.86 12.79
CA SER A 139 -6.79 -10.86 12.28
C SER A 139 -6.33 -12.26 12.68
N ARG A 140 -7.28 -13.12 13.08
CA ARG A 140 -7.03 -14.55 13.38
C ARG A 140 -5.88 -14.75 14.38
N VAL A 141 -6.04 -14.17 15.56
CA VAL A 141 -5.07 -14.36 16.64
C VAL A 141 -5.24 -15.78 17.21
N LEU A 142 -4.17 -16.55 17.24
CA LEU A 142 -4.13 -17.87 17.88
C LEU A 142 -3.49 -17.70 19.25
N ALA A 143 -4.25 -17.95 20.31
CA ALA A 143 -3.76 -17.93 21.68
C ALA A 143 -3.67 -19.36 22.20
N ASN A 144 -2.53 -19.71 22.79
CA ASN A 144 -2.32 -20.99 23.46
C ASN A 144 -1.83 -20.76 24.88
N ALA A 145 -2.25 -21.65 25.77
CA ALA A 145 -1.69 -21.77 27.10
C ALA A 145 -1.28 -23.21 27.34
N ALA A 146 -0.09 -23.43 27.88
CA ALA A 146 0.43 -24.74 28.23
C ALA A 146 0.89 -24.75 29.68
N VAL A 147 0.66 -25.88 30.34
CA VAL A 147 1.08 -26.12 31.73
C VAL A 147 1.80 -27.47 31.85
N PRO A 148 2.75 -27.59 32.79
CA PRO A 148 3.55 -28.80 32.95
C PRO A 148 2.70 -29.99 33.43
N LYS A 149 3.30 -31.18 33.31
CA LYS A 149 2.71 -32.44 33.75
C LYS A 149 2.32 -32.38 35.24
N GLY A 150 1.09 -32.80 35.54
CA GLY A 150 0.53 -32.76 36.89
C GLY A 150 -0.33 -31.52 37.17
N ALA A 151 -0.31 -30.53 36.28
CA ALA A 151 -1.30 -29.47 36.22
C ALA A 151 -2.27 -29.68 35.04
N GLY A 152 -3.50 -29.20 35.21
CA GLY A 152 -4.56 -29.23 34.20
C GLY A 152 -5.07 -27.82 33.92
N LEU A 153 -5.53 -27.59 32.69
CA LEU A 153 -6.28 -26.39 32.34
C LEU A 153 -7.72 -26.78 32.06
N ARG A 154 -8.68 -25.95 32.49
CA ARG A 154 -10.08 -26.06 32.09
C ARG A 154 -10.62 -24.69 31.73
N LEU A 155 -11.36 -24.62 30.63
CA LEU A 155 -12.06 -23.39 30.28
C LEU A 155 -13.22 -23.17 31.25
N ARG A 156 -13.36 -21.94 31.74
CA ARG A 156 -14.60 -21.52 32.38
C ARG A 156 -15.53 -20.98 31.29
N PRO A 157 -16.77 -21.46 31.17
CA PRO A 157 -17.72 -20.88 30.22
C PRO A 157 -17.87 -19.39 30.53
N HIS A 158 -17.53 -18.54 29.56
CA HIS A 158 -17.72 -17.09 29.67
C HIS A 158 -18.81 -16.69 28.69
N GLU A 159 -19.86 -16.01 29.18
CA GLU A 159 -21.09 -15.76 28.43
C GLU A 159 -20.97 -14.74 27.27
N ALA A 160 -19.78 -14.15 27.06
CA ALA A 160 -19.67 -12.88 26.34
C ALA A 160 -19.09 -12.98 24.93
N PHE A 161 -18.50 -14.10 24.49
CA PHE A 161 -17.78 -14.13 23.21
C PHE A 161 -17.90 -15.47 22.46
N VAL A 162 -18.07 -15.39 21.14
CA VAL A 162 -18.00 -16.53 20.22
C VAL A 162 -16.52 -16.88 20.01
N PHE A 163 -15.96 -17.65 20.95
CA PHE A 163 -14.64 -18.24 20.83
C PHE A 163 -14.73 -19.64 20.25
N HIS A 164 -13.92 -19.94 19.24
CA HIS A 164 -13.57 -21.32 18.93
C HIS A 164 -12.36 -21.67 19.79
N SER A 165 -12.61 -22.32 20.93
CA SER A 165 -11.55 -22.76 21.84
C SER A 165 -11.72 -24.21 22.21
N SER A 166 -10.61 -24.91 22.41
CA SER A 166 -10.57 -26.28 22.87
C SER A 166 -9.49 -26.45 23.93
N VAL A 167 -9.71 -27.39 24.83
CA VAL A 167 -8.69 -27.89 25.74
C VAL A 167 -8.40 -29.32 25.32
N SER A 168 -7.14 -29.66 25.32
CA SER A 168 -6.65 -30.96 24.93
C SER A 168 -5.46 -31.34 25.80
N GLU A 169 -5.10 -32.61 25.75
CA GLU A 169 -3.86 -33.12 26.31
C GLU A 169 -3.05 -33.72 25.16
N GLU A 170 -1.81 -33.26 24.99
CA GLU A 170 -0.90 -33.79 23.97
C GLU A 170 0.38 -34.24 24.62
N VAL A 171 1.00 -35.24 24.01
CA VAL A 171 2.35 -35.65 24.37
C VAL A 171 3.30 -34.83 23.50
N ALA A 172 4.05 -33.92 24.12
CA ALA A 172 5.07 -33.13 23.46
C ALA A 172 6.47 -33.52 23.99
N ASP A 173 7.46 -33.57 23.11
CA ASP A 173 8.86 -33.74 23.50
C ASP A 173 9.52 -32.35 23.54
N LEU A 174 9.69 -31.81 24.74
CA LEU A 174 10.33 -30.51 24.97
C LEU A 174 11.86 -30.61 25.09
N GLY A 175 12.47 -31.71 24.64
CA GLY A 175 13.91 -31.93 24.68
C GLY A 175 14.41 -32.63 25.96
N ASN A 176 13.53 -32.90 26.91
CA ASN A 176 13.78 -33.72 28.10
C ASN A 176 13.06 -35.09 28.04
N GLY A 177 12.45 -35.44 26.91
CA GLY A 177 11.65 -36.63 26.71
C GLY A 177 10.17 -36.30 26.48
N SER A 178 9.39 -37.31 26.10
CA SER A 178 7.95 -37.18 25.86
C SER A 178 7.20 -36.88 27.16
N GLU A 179 6.62 -35.69 27.28
CA GLU A 179 5.82 -35.27 28.43
C GLU A 179 4.38 -34.98 28.01
N THR A 180 3.41 -35.37 28.86
CA THR A 180 2.01 -35.00 28.68
C THR A 180 1.82 -33.58 29.18
N ILE A 181 1.46 -32.68 28.27
CA ILE A 181 1.22 -31.27 28.52
C ILE A 181 -0.27 -31.03 28.34
N SER A 182 -0.90 -30.39 29.33
CA SER A 182 -2.26 -29.88 29.18
C SER A 182 -2.19 -28.57 28.42
N TYR A 183 -2.86 -28.49 27.27
CA TYR A 183 -2.88 -27.27 26.46
C TYR A 183 -4.31 -26.76 26.27
N TRP A 184 -4.44 -25.44 26.38
CA TRP A 184 -5.59 -24.70 25.89
C TRP A 184 -5.20 -24.02 24.58
N ASN A 185 -6.07 -24.12 23.58
CA ASN A 185 -5.97 -23.39 22.31
C ASN A 185 -7.27 -22.60 22.09
N GLY A 186 -7.14 -21.33 21.72
CA GLY A 186 -8.24 -20.46 21.37
C GLY A 186 -7.94 -19.65 20.11
N ILE A 187 -8.93 -19.56 19.23
CA ILE A 187 -8.89 -18.66 18.07
C ILE A 187 -9.70 -17.41 18.39
N LEU A 188 -9.00 -16.28 18.42
CA LEU A 188 -9.50 -14.93 18.58
C LEU A 188 -9.72 -14.31 17.20
N HIS A 189 -10.97 -14.02 16.87
CA HIS A 189 -11.32 -13.31 15.65
C HIS A 189 -11.33 -11.80 15.90
N ASP A 190 -10.74 -11.06 14.95
CA ASP A 190 -10.80 -9.60 14.85
C ASP A 190 -10.47 -8.88 16.17
N VAL A 191 -9.20 -8.99 16.60
CA VAL A 191 -8.70 -8.32 17.80
C VAL A 191 -8.49 -6.83 17.50
N ASP A 192 -9.49 -6.04 17.85
CA ASP A 192 -9.53 -4.60 17.59
C ASP A 192 -8.42 -3.83 18.30
N VAL A 193 -8.05 -2.67 17.75
CA VAL A 193 -7.06 -1.73 18.31
C VAL A 193 -7.49 -1.19 19.68
N VAL A 194 -8.80 -1.20 19.96
CA VAL A 194 -9.38 -0.69 21.20
C VAL A 194 -10.12 -1.82 21.89
N GLY A 195 -9.43 -2.52 22.78
CA GLY A 195 -10.05 -3.56 23.59
C GLY A 195 -9.03 -4.48 24.25
N ALA A 196 -9.47 -5.15 25.31
CA ALA A 196 -8.78 -6.31 25.87
C ALA A 196 -9.72 -7.50 25.72
N TYR A 197 -9.19 -8.60 25.20
CA TYR A 197 -9.90 -9.86 25.08
C TYR A 197 -9.49 -10.70 26.28
N GLU A 198 -10.46 -11.07 27.10
CA GLU A 198 -10.22 -11.77 28.36
C GLU A 198 -10.81 -13.18 28.30
N VAL A 199 -10.02 -14.18 28.71
CA VAL A 199 -10.45 -15.56 28.84
C VAL A 199 -10.18 -16.03 30.26
N ASP A 200 -11.22 -16.55 30.91
CA ASP A 200 -11.11 -17.13 32.22
C ASP A 200 -10.80 -18.63 32.11
N VAL A 201 -9.66 -19.03 32.65
CA VAL A 201 -9.16 -20.40 32.64
C VAL A 201 -8.92 -20.86 34.08
N MET A 202 -9.39 -22.05 34.39
CA MET A 202 -9.10 -22.72 35.65
C MET A 202 -7.80 -23.52 35.50
N LEU A 203 -6.78 -23.14 36.26
CA LEU A 203 -5.58 -23.93 36.47
C LEU A 203 -5.83 -24.88 37.65
N ILE A 204 -5.68 -26.18 37.42
CA ILE A 204 -5.85 -27.23 38.43
C ILE A 204 -4.49 -27.83 38.70
N THR A 205 -4.15 -28.03 39.96
CA THR A 205 -2.79 -28.36 40.38
C THR A 205 -2.85 -29.47 41.42
N GLN A 206 -1.75 -30.21 41.55
CA GLN A 206 -1.62 -31.13 42.67
C GLN A 206 -1.43 -30.34 43.98
N PRO A 207 -1.92 -30.87 45.11
CA PRO A 207 -1.73 -30.24 46.42
C PRO A 207 -0.26 -30.35 46.85
N THR A 208 0.56 -29.39 46.42
CA THR A 208 1.96 -29.25 46.82
C THR A 208 2.17 -27.93 47.57
N LEU A 209 2.92 -28.00 48.67
CA LEU A 209 3.34 -26.82 49.43
C LEU A 209 4.39 -26.05 48.60
N ASP A 210 4.21 -24.73 48.51
CA ASP A 210 5.11 -23.79 47.82
C ASP A 210 5.42 -24.19 46.37
N ALA A 211 4.35 -24.36 45.58
CA ALA A 211 4.44 -24.73 44.17
C ALA A 211 4.72 -23.50 43.29
N GLU A 212 5.79 -23.59 42.50
CA GLU A 212 6.00 -22.75 41.33
C GLU A 212 5.43 -23.47 40.12
N MET A 213 4.50 -22.82 39.42
CA MET A 213 3.80 -23.42 38.30
C MET A 213 4.04 -22.59 37.06
N PRO A 214 4.92 -23.04 36.15
CA PRO A 214 5.11 -22.36 34.88
C PRO A 214 3.83 -22.47 34.05
N LEU A 215 3.42 -21.33 33.51
CA LEU A 215 2.36 -21.16 32.53
C LEU A 215 2.99 -20.55 31.29
N GLU A 216 3.05 -21.31 30.22
CA GLU A 216 3.54 -20.80 28.94
C GLU A 216 2.36 -20.28 28.13
N LEU A 217 2.43 -19.01 27.73
CA LEU A 217 1.47 -18.41 26.82
C LEU A 217 2.16 -18.11 25.50
N SER A 218 1.61 -18.65 24.41
CA SER A 218 2.02 -18.26 23.07
C SER A 218 0.85 -17.61 22.34
N VAL A 219 1.14 -16.53 21.64
CA VAL A 219 0.15 -15.81 20.85
C VAL A 219 0.74 -15.59 19.47
N SER A 220 0.02 -15.97 18.42
CA SER A 220 0.43 -15.72 17.04
C SER A 220 -0.64 -15.02 16.22
N TRP A 221 -0.20 -14.16 15.32
CA TRP A 221 -1.06 -13.35 14.45
C TRP A 221 -0.29 -12.96 13.19
N ASP A 222 -0.92 -13.01 12.02
CA ASP A 222 -0.35 -12.58 10.74
C ASP A 222 1.09 -13.08 10.45
N GLY A 223 1.44 -14.28 10.94
CA GLY A 223 2.78 -14.90 10.80
C GLY A 223 3.83 -14.43 11.82
N VAL A 224 3.46 -13.58 12.78
CA VAL A 224 4.24 -13.22 13.96
C VAL A 224 3.82 -14.13 15.11
N SER A 225 4.78 -14.61 15.90
CA SER A 225 4.53 -15.34 17.15
C SER A 225 5.26 -14.64 18.29
N ASP A 226 4.53 -14.35 19.36
CA ASP A 226 5.07 -13.89 20.63
C ASP A 226 4.92 -14.99 21.69
N TYR A 227 5.94 -15.13 22.52
CA TYR A 227 6.02 -16.13 23.58
C TYR A 227 6.26 -15.42 24.90
N SER A 228 5.39 -15.70 25.86
CA SER A 228 5.52 -15.17 27.21
C SER A 228 5.40 -16.31 28.21
N SER A 229 6.40 -16.43 29.07
CA SER A 229 6.38 -17.36 30.20
C SER A 229 5.92 -16.60 31.45
N TRP A 230 5.05 -17.25 32.21
CA TRP A 230 4.51 -16.75 33.46
C TRP A 230 4.72 -17.80 34.53
N VAL A 231 4.96 -17.39 35.77
CA VAL A 231 5.05 -18.28 36.92
C VAL A 231 3.96 -17.92 37.90
N VAL A 232 3.10 -18.88 38.20
CA VAL A 232 2.12 -18.78 39.29
C VAL A 232 2.77 -19.34 40.54
N HIS A 233 3.03 -18.47 41.51
CA HIS A 233 3.56 -18.86 42.81
C HIS A 233 2.41 -18.91 43.81
N ALA A 234 2.20 -20.07 44.42
CA ALA A 234 1.25 -20.25 45.50
C ALA A 234 2.01 -20.46 46.82
N SER A 235 1.76 -19.61 47.82
CA SER A 235 2.34 -19.80 49.15
C SER A 235 1.43 -20.65 50.04
N SER A 236 2.05 -21.33 51.01
CA SER A 236 1.37 -21.99 52.12
C SER A 236 0.37 -21.10 52.88
N GLY A 237 0.55 -19.78 52.89
CA GLY A 237 -0.38 -18.81 53.50
C GLY A 237 -1.57 -18.42 52.62
N GLY A 238 -1.76 -19.09 51.48
CA GLY A 238 -2.84 -18.82 50.53
C GLY A 238 -2.67 -17.56 49.69
N SER A 239 -1.51 -16.89 49.77
CA SER A 239 -1.19 -15.80 48.85
C SER A 239 -0.75 -16.37 47.50
N VAL A 240 -1.29 -15.84 46.42
CA VAL A 240 -0.89 -16.23 45.06
C VAL A 240 -0.38 -15.00 44.34
N THR A 241 0.81 -15.13 43.76
CA THR A 241 1.41 -14.11 42.90
C THR A 241 1.64 -14.69 41.51
N VAL A 242 1.51 -13.84 40.49
CA VAL A 242 1.79 -14.20 39.11
C VAL A 242 2.83 -13.24 38.58
N THR A 243 3.94 -13.79 38.13
CA THR A 243 5.11 -13.04 37.65
C THR A 243 5.38 -13.43 36.21
N ARG A 244 5.72 -12.45 35.37
CA ARG A 244 6.23 -12.74 34.03
C ARG A 244 7.69 -13.16 34.18
N ALA A 245 8.07 -14.31 33.64
CA ALA A 245 9.46 -14.71 33.58
C ALA A 245 10.20 -13.85 32.55
N ALA A 246 11.44 -13.48 32.88
CA ALA A 246 12.27 -12.56 32.11
C ALA A 246 12.95 -13.23 30.91
#